data_AF-A0A4W5M054-F1
#
_entry.id   AF-A0A4W5M054-F1
#
_cell.length_a   1.000
_cell.length_b   1.000
_cell.length_c   1.000
_cell.angle_alpha   90.00
_cell.angle_beta   90.00
_cell.angle_gamma   90.00
#
_symmetry.space_group_name_H-M   'P 1'
#
loop_
_entity.id
_entity.type
_entity.pdbx_description
1 polymer ?
#
loop_
_entity_poly.entity_id
_entity_poly.type
_entity_poly.pdbx_seq_one_letter_code
_entity_poly.pdbx_strand_id
1 'polypeptide(L)'
;MHEYTLPFTVQSILRWKTVNIYPYQIHSVALSTFGSLIGPFGGFFASGFKRAFKIKDFADTIPGHGGIMDRFDCQYLMATFTHVYIASFIR
;
A
#
# COMPACT_ATOMS: atom_id res chain seq x y z
N MET A 1 -10.00 -11.66 20.78
CA MET A 1 -9.77 -10.25 21.14
C MET A 1 -8.62 -10.24 22.11
N HIS A 2 -7.54 -9.51 21.82
CA HIS A 2 -6.41 -9.41 22.73
C HIS A 2 -6.35 -7.98 23.25
N GLU A 3 -6.19 -7.84 24.56
CA GLU A 3 -5.90 -6.54 25.17
C GLU A 3 -4.44 -6.23 24.97
N TYR A 4 -4.16 -5.14 24.25
CA TYR A 4 -2.82 -4.62 24.09
C TYR A 4 -2.67 -3.36 24.93
N THR A 5 -1.60 -3.31 25.72
CA THR A 5 -1.17 -2.09 26.41
C THR A 5 -0.41 -1.21 25.43
N LEU A 6 -0.87 0.03 25.26
CA LEU A 6 -0.24 0.97 24.35
C LEU A 6 1.12 1.42 24.91
N PRO A 7 2.15 1.65 24.08
CA PRO A 7 3.41 2.23 24.55
C PRO A 7 3.19 3.66 25.04
N PHE A 8 4.03 4.12 25.99
CA PHE A 8 3.88 5.40 26.69
C PHE A 8 3.71 6.60 25.73
N THR A 9 4.42 6.60 24.62
CA THR A 9 4.35 7.64 23.58
C THR A 9 2.95 7.75 22.95
N VAL A 10 2.30 6.62 22.69
CA VAL A 10 0.96 6.56 22.10
C VAL A 10 -0.10 6.89 23.15
N GLN A 11 0.11 6.49 24.42
CA GLN A 11 -0.79 6.86 25.52
C GLN A 11 -0.85 8.38 25.73
N SER A 12 0.28 9.09 25.60
CA SER A 12 0.31 10.56 25.71
C SER A 12 -0.51 11.27 24.63
N ILE A 13 -0.63 10.67 23.44
CA ILE A 13 -1.38 11.25 22.31
C ILE A 13 -2.85 10.85 22.35
N LEU A 14 -3.14 9.55 22.54
CA LEU A 14 -4.50 9.01 22.45
C LEU A 14 -5.27 9.02 23.78
N ARG A 15 -4.62 9.31 24.93
CA ARG A 15 -5.21 9.27 26.29
C ARG A 15 -5.81 7.91 26.71
N TRP A 16 -5.77 6.89 25.87
CA TRP A 16 -6.23 5.55 26.17
C TRP A 16 -5.08 4.67 26.65
N LYS A 17 -5.33 3.85 27.68
CA LYS A 17 -4.32 2.94 28.28
C LYS A 17 -4.34 1.54 27.65
N THR A 18 -5.53 1.05 27.34
CA THR A 18 -5.75 -0.29 26.77
C THR A 18 -6.58 -0.17 25.52
N VAL A 19 -6.23 -0.98 24.52
CA VAL A 19 -7.05 -1.15 23.32
C VAL A 19 -7.33 -2.63 23.14
N ASN A 20 -8.60 -2.93 22.90
CA ASN A 20 -9.03 -4.29 22.63
C ASN A 20 -9.18 -4.45 21.12
N ILE A 21 -8.22 -5.14 20.51
CA ILE A 21 -8.15 -5.31 19.07
C ILE A 21 -7.91 -6.77 18.70
N TYR A 22 -8.40 -7.15 17.54
CA TYR A 22 -8.10 -8.44 16.95
C TYR A 22 -6.74 -8.38 16.25
N PRO A 23 -5.97 -9.48 16.25
CA PRO A 23 -4.66 -9.53 15.61
C PRO A 23 -4.71 -9.16 14.12
N TYR A 24 -5.79 -9.51 13.40
CA TYR A 24 -5.95 -9.12 11.99
C TYR A 24 -6.03 -7.59 11.79
N GLN A 25 -6.50 -6.83 12.78
CA GLN A 25 -6.60 -5.37 12.67
C GLN A 25 -5.21 -4.74 12.63
N ILE A 26 -4.23 -5.29 13.37
CA ILE A 26 -2.84 -4.83 13.34
C ILE A 26 -2.26 -5.02 11.94
N HIS A 27 -2.45 -6.20 11.34
CA HIS A 27 -1.99 -6.45 9.98
C HIS A 27 -2.69 -5.56 8.95
N SER A 28 -3.98 -5.28 9.13
CA SER A 28 -4.73 -4.38 8.24
C SER A 28 -4.20 -2.94 8.27
N VAL A 29 -3.77 -2.45 9.44
CA VAL A 29 -3.18 -1.12 9.60
C VAL A 29 -1.80 -1.05 8.93
N ALA A 30 -1.00 -2.11 9.05
CA ALA A 30 0.31 -2.17 8.39
C ALA A 30 0.17 -2.15 6.85
N LEU A 31 -0.71 -2.99 6.30
CA LEU A 31 -0.97 -3.05 4.86
C LEU A 31 -1.58 -1.75 4.32
N SER A 32 -2.51 -1.12 5.06
CA SER A 32 -3.14 0.12 4.63
C SER A 32 -2.18 1.31 4.66
N THR A 33 -1.33 1.39 5.69
CA THR A 33 -0.30 2.43 5.80
C THR A 33 0.70 2.31 4.65
N PHE A 34 1.16 1.09 4.36
CA PHE A 34 2.05 0.85 3.23
C PHE A 34 1.39 1.24 1.90
N GLY A 35 0.16 0.79 1.66
CA GLY A 35 -0.56 1.11 0.42
C GLY A 35 -0.82 2.61 0.23
N SER A 36 -1.17 3.32 1.30
CA SER A 36 -1.40 4.76 1.25
C SER A 36 -0.14 5.56 0.96
N LEU A 37 1.02 5.13 1.46
CA LEU A 37 2.28 5.84 1.29
C LEU A 37 2.95 5.46 -0.03
N ILE A 38 3.02 4.18 -0.36
CA ILE A 38 3.81 3.66 -1.50
C ILE A 38 2.98 3.61 -2.79
N GLY A 39 1.67 3.42 -2.71
CA GLY A 39 0.79 3.35 -3.88
C GLY A 39 0.91 4.54 -4.84
N PRO A 40 0.91 5.80 -4.36
CA PRO A 40 1.08 6.96 -5.23
C PRO A 40 2.43 6.99 -5.98
N PHE A 41 3.50 6.42 -5.42
CA PHE A 41 4.82 6.39 -6.06
C PHE A 41 4.85 5.47 -7.29
N GLY A 42 4.04 4.41 -7.31
CA GLY A 42 3.89 3.56 -8.51
C GLY A 42 3.41 4.37 -9.71
N GLY A 43 2.32 5.11 -9.54
CA GLY A 43 1.77 5.98 -10.60
C GLY A 43 2.71 7.10 -11.02
N PHE A 44 3.48 7.67 -10.08
CA PHE A 44 4.53 8.63 -10.43
C PHE A 44 5.65 8.00 -11.25
N PHE A 45 6.05 6.77 -10.95
CA PHE A 45 7.08 6.05 -11.71
C PHE A 45 6.64 5.79 -13.15
N ALA A 46 5.41 5.30 -13.37
CA ALA A 46 4.88 5.09 -14.73
C ALA A 46 4.76 6.41 -15.50
N SER A 47 4.28 7.48 -14.85
CA SER A 47 4.24 8.82 -15.45
C SER A 47 5.64 9.32 -15.86
N GLY A 48 6.64 9.13 -15.00
CA GLY A 48 8.03 9.49 -15.28
C GLY A 48 8.61 8.70 -16.46
N PHE A 49 8.34 7.39 -16.52
CA PHE A 49 8.79 6.51 -17.60
C PHE A 49 8.19 6.92 -18.94
N LYS A 50 6.87 7.20 -19.01
CA LYS A 50 6.23 7.71 -20.24
C LYS A 50 6.89 8.98 -20.76
N ARG A 51 7.25 9.90 -19.85
CA ARG A 51 7.91 11.17 -20.19
C ARG A 51 9.35 10.97 -20.67
N ALA A 52 10.09 10.01 -20.10
CA ALA A 52 11.46 9.71 -20.49
C ALA A 52 11.56 9.15 -21.91
N PHE A 53 10.59 8.33 -22.34
CA PHE A 53 10.58 7.73 -23.68
C PHE A 53 9.84 8.58 -24.73
N LYS A 54 9.23 9.71 -24.36
CA LYS A 54 8.35 10.52 -25.23
C LYS A 54 7.20 9.73 -25.87
N ILE A 55 6.83 8.60 -25.25
CA ILE A 55 5.71 7.76 -25.67
C ILE A 55 4.52 8.15 -24.79
N LYS A 56 3.40 8.55 -25.42
CA LYS A 56 2.23 9.09 -24.71
C LYS A 56 1.45 7.98 -23.97
N ASP A 57 1.36 6.80 -24.59
CA ASP A 57 0.68 5.62 -24.07
C ASP A 57 1.48 4.35 -24.45
N PHE A 58 1.74 3.45 -23.49
CA PHE A 58 2.49 2.21 -23.76
C PHE A 58 1.76 1.24 -24.71
N ALA A 59 0.43 1.39 -24.85
CA ALA A 59 -0.41 0.67 -25.79
C ALA A 59 -1.80 1.34 -25.90
N ASP A 60 -2.39 1.40 -27.10
CA ASP A 60 -3.80 1.76 -27.35
C ASP A 60 -4.74 0.57 -27.05
N THR A 61 -4.59 -0.07 -25.88
CA THR A 61 -5.38 -1.29 -25.59
C THR A 61 -6.88 -0.98 -25.43
N ILE A 62 -7.25 0.24 -25.00
CA ILE A 62 -8.63 0.71 -24.95
C ILE A 62 -8.67 2.20 -25.33
N PRO A 63 -9.37 2.59 -26.41
CA PRO A 63 -9.41 3.98 -26.86
C PRO A 63 -10.05 4.87 -25.78
N GLY A 64 -9.28 5.85 -25.29
CA GLY A 64 -9.72 6.85 -24.30
C GLY A 64 -9.55 6.49 -22.82
N HIS A 65 -9.02 5.30 -22.47
CA HIS A 65 -8.91 4.85 -21.07
C HIS A 65 -7.47 4.71 -20.54
N GLY A 66 -6.47 4.98 -21.39
CA GLY A 66 -5.05 4.82 -21.09
C GLY A 66 -4.57 3.36 -21.20
N GLY A 67 -3.26 3.16 -21.08
CA GLY A 67 -2.64 1.84 -21.16
C GLY A 67 -2.84 1.01 -19.90
N ILE A 68 -2.99 -0.31 -20.05
CA ILE A 68 -3.06 -1.28 -18.94
C ILE A 68 -1.84 -1.14 -17.99
N MET A 69 -0.67 -0.80 -18.54
CA MET A 69 0.57 -0.58 -17.78
C MET A 69 0.43 0.48 -16.67
N ASP A 70 -0.38 1.53 -16.88
CA ASP A 70 -0.62 2.61 -15.89
C ASP A 70 -1.56 2.20 -14.75
N ARG A 71 -2.19 1.02 -14.85
CA ARG A 71 -3.06 0.47 -13.80
C ARG A 71 -2.43 -0.71 -13.07
N PHE A 72 -1.42 -1.34 -13.67
CA PHE A 72 -0.76 -2.52 -13.14
C PHE A 72 0.57 -2.23 -12.45
N ASP A 73 1.16 -1.05 -12.66
CA ASP A 73 2.37 -0.56 -12.01
C ASP A 73 2.23 -0.51 -10.47
N CYS A 74 1.19 0.14 -9.95
CA CYS A 74 0.91 0.20 -8.52
C CYS A 74 0.42 -1.15 -7.98
N GLN A 75 -0.44 -1.83 -8.74
CA GLN A 75 -1.03 -3.12 -8.34
C GLN A 75 0.03 -4.21 -8.18
N TYR A 76 1.03 -4.25 -9.06
CA TYR A 76 2.11 -5.22 -9.00
C TYR A 76 2.97 -5.02 -7.74
N LEU A 77 3.34 -3.77 -7.46
CA LEU A 77 4.12 -3.42 -6.26
C LEU A 77 3.36 -3.78 -4.98
N MET A 78 2.05 -3.49 -4.94
CA MET A 78 1.17 -3.85 -3.82
C MET A 78 1.02 -5.37 -3.66
N ALA A 79 0.90 -6.11 -4.76
CA ALA A 79 0.78 -7.56 -4.74
C ALA A 79 2.06 -8.24 -4.20
N THR A 80 3.23 -7.81 -4.69
CA THR A 80 4.52 -8.34 -4.21
C THR A 80 4.72 -8.05 -2.72
N PHE A 81 4.43 -6.83 -2.27
CA PHE A 81 4.53 -6.49 -0.85
C PHE A 81 3.58 -7.34 0.01
N THR A 82 2.32 -7.46 -0.41
CA THR A 82 1.32 -8.26 0.33
C THR A 82 1.75 -9.71 0.44
N HIS A 83 2.30 -10.30 -0.63
CA HIS A 83 2.80 -11.67 -0.60
C HIS A 83 3.97 -11.85 0.37
N VAL A 84 4.98 -10.96 0.31
CA VAL A 84 6.13 -11.00 1.24
C VAL A 84 5.67 -10.78 2.68
N TYR A 85 4.73 -9.86 2.91
CA TYR A 85 4.19 -9.58 4.22
C TYR A 85 3.48 -10.79 4.83
N ILE A 86 2.60 -11.44 4.06
CA ILE A 86 1.93 -12.66 4.50
C ILE A 86 2.95 -13.77 4.77
N ALA A 87 3.92 -13.96 3.88
CA ALA A 87 4.93 -15.02 4.02
C ALA A 87 5.90 -14.81 5.18
N SER A 88 6.12 -13.57 5.63
CA SER A 88 7.11 -13.25 6.67
C SER A 88 6.49 -13.02 8.06
N PHE A 89 5.28 -12.47 8.12
CA PHE A 89 4.67 -12.03 9.39
C PHE A 89 3.43 -12.84 9.80
N ILE A 90 2.79 -13.56 8.86
CA ILE A 90 1.57 -14.32 9.13
C ILE A 90 1.84 -15.82 9.11
N ARG A 91 2.63 -16.29 8.14
CA ARG A 91 3.05 -17.68 8.02
C ARG A 91 4.28 -17.96 8.86
#